data_AF-A0A351GPU7-F1
#
_entry.id   AF-A0A351GPU7-F1
#
_cell.length_a   1.000
_cell.length_b   1.000
_cell.length_c   1.000
_cell.angle_alpha   90.00
_cell.angle_beta   90.00
_cell.angle_gamma   90.00
#
_symmetry.space_group_name_H-M   'P 1'
#
loop_
_entity.id
_entity.type
_entity.pdbx_description
1 polymer ?
#
loop_
_entity_poly.entity_id
_entity_poly.type
_entity_poly.pdbx_seq_one_letter_code
_entity_poly.pdbx_strand_id
1 'polypeptide(L)'
;MDGFLKMAHLYSTPENLLRTELITAFQETSGATAALMSTEDYFQGGETEFNNAFQRQIEKGIYIVRRVEEVVRLEEPNLGRANAALGTNQQDYGDQVKTAFYVKKILDDTGQPQRNEQRFKKFGISVTLARVTDVDPNTEFKNACACANRQRQIAPLPTNNVSKRKNNVC
;
A
#
# COMPACT_ATOMS: atom_id res chain seq x y z
N MET A 1 -26.95 -26.11 21.35
CA MET A 1 -28.26 -25.54 20.93
C MET A 1 -28.36 -24.03 21.18
N ASP A 2 -27.68 -23.47 22.18
CA ASP A 2 -27.69 -22.02 22.47
C ASP A 2 -27.15 -21.10 21.37
N GLY A 3 -26.17 -21.57 20.59
CA GLY A 3 -25.62 -20.78 19.48
C GLY A 3 -26.69 -20.45 18.43
N PHE A 4 -27.49 -21.45 18.03
CA PHE A 4 -28.56 -21.28 17.05
C PHE A 4 -29.66 -20.34 17.55
N LEU A 5 -30.08 -20.47 18.81
CA LEU A 5 -31.10 -19.59 19.41
C LEU A 5 -30.62 -18.14 19.54
N LYS A 6 -29.35 -17.92 19.94
CA LYS A 6 -28.76 -16.57 19.95
C LYS A 6 -28.70 -15.95 18.55
N MET A 7 -28.33 -16.74 17.54
CA MET A 7 -28.32 -16.27 16.15
C MET A 7 -29.72 -15.96 15.64
N ALA A 8 -30.69 -16.84 15.89
CA ALA A 8 -32.07 -16.62 15.49
C ALA A 8 -32.68 -15.36 16.12
N HIS A 9 -32.29 -15.03 17.36
CA HIS A 9 -32.80 -13.84 18.05
C HIS A 9 -32.10 -12.55 17.63
N LEU A 10 -30.77 -12.55 17.47
CA LEU A 10 -29.99 -11.38 17.04
C LEU A 10 -30.27 -10.98 15.58
N TYR A 11 -30.52 -11.97 14.72
CA TYR A 11 -30.64 -11.78 13.27
C TYR A 11 -32.02 -12.16 12.74
N SER A 12 -33.05 -12.05 13.60
CA SER A 12 -34.44 -12.39 13.25
C SER A 12 -35.00 -11.52 12.11
N THR A 13 -34.36 -10.38 11.82
CA THR A 13 -34.64 -9.51 10.68
C THR A 13 -33.44 -9.41 9.74
N PRO A 14 -33.68 -9.37 8.41
CA PRO A 14 -32.61 -9.27 7.42
C PRO A 14 -31.80 -7.97 7.56
N GLU A 15 -32.40 -6.86 8.01
CA GLU A 15 -31.64 -5.62 8.25
C GLU A 15 -30.58 -5.76 9.35
N ASN A 16 -30.85 -6.53 10.40
CA ASN A 16 -29.89 -6.69 11.49
C ASN A 16 -28.63 -7.43 11.02
N LEU A 17 -28.80 -8.51 10.25
CA LEU A 17 -27.69 -9.25 9.66
C LEU A 17 -26.81 -8.35 8.78
N LEU A 18 -27.43 -7.53 7.94
CA LEU A 18 -26.72 -6.62 7.05
C LEU A 18 -25.94 -5.56 7.83
N ARG A 19 -26.56 -4.93 8.84
CA ARG A 19 -25.96 -3.82 9.59
C ARG A 19 -24.83 -4.23 10.51
N THR A 20 -24.96 -5.34 11.23
CA THR A 20 -24.00 -5.69 12.28
C THR A 20 -22.87 -6.59 11.79
N GLU A 21 -23.13 -7.46 10.80
CA GLU A 21 -22.12 -8.42 10.35
C GLU A 21 -21.54 -8.01 9.00
N LEU A 22 -22.39 -7.76 8.00
CA LEU A 22 -21.92 -7.57 6.63
C LEU A 22 -21.30 -6.20 6.40
N ILE A 23 -21.94 -5.13 6.87
CA ILE A 23 -21.40 -3.77 6.79
C ILE A 23 -20.12 -3.65 7.62
N THR A 24 -20.10 -4.16 8.85
CA THR A 24 -18.91 -4.13 9.70
C THR A 24 -17.76 -4.93 9.09
N ALA A 25 -18.01 -6.15 8.62
CA ALA A 25 -16.98 -6.95 7.95
C ALA A 25 -16.45 -6.28 6.68
N PHE A 26 -17.32 -5.63 5.91
CA PHE A 26 -16.92 -4.85 4.73
C PHE A 26 -15.99 -3.69 5.10
N GLN A 27 -16.36 -2.90 6.12
CA GLN A 27 -15.57 -1.77 6.60
C GLN A 27 -14.21 -2.21 7.16
N GLU A 28 -14.18 -3.27 7.97
CA GLU A 28 -12.95 -3.86 8.50
C GLU A 28 -12.03 -4.35 7.37
N THR A 29 -12.60 -5.05 6.39
CA THR A 29 -11.84 -5.58 5.25
C THR A 29 -11.30 -4.46 4.35
N SER A 30 -12.08 -3.40 4.14
CA SER A 30 -11.66 -2.22 3.38
C SER A 30 -10.51 -1.50 4.09
N GLY A 31 -10.64 -1.24 5.39
CA GLY A 31 -9.58 -0.62 6.19
C GLY A 31 -8.29 -1.44 6.21
N ALA A 32 -8.37 -2.77 6.37
CA ALA A 32 -7.21 -3.64 6.33
C ALA A 32 -6.54 -3.68 4.94
N THR A 33 -7.33 -3.63 3.87
CA THR A 33 -6.81 -3.56 2.49
C THR A 33 -6.13 -2.21 2.23
N ALA A 34 -6.72 -1.11 2.70
CA ALA A 34 -6.14 0.22 2.57
C ALA A 34 -4.81 0.35 3.34
N ALA A 35 -4.72 -0.27 4.52
CA ALA A 35 -3.49 -0.27 5.31
C ALA A 35 -2.32 -1.03 4.66
N LEU A 36 -2.60 -1.97 3.75
CA LEU A 36 -1.57 -2.67 2.97
C LEU A 36 -1.02 -1.85 1.81
N MET A 37 -1.75 -0.81 1.41
CA MET A 37 -1.48 -0.07 0.20
C MET A 37 -0.67 1.18 0.53
N SER A 38 0.47 1.35 -0.15
CA SER A 38 1.22 2.60 -0.04
C SER A 38 0.60 3.67 -0.94
N THR A 39 0.84 4.94 -0.62
CA THR A 39 0.41 6.07 -1.44
C THR A 39 0.94 5.94 -2.87
N GLU A 40 2.18 5.49 -3.04
CA GLU A 40 2.80 5.35 -4.36
C GLU A 40 2.10 4.28 -5.19
N ASP A 41 1.81 3.11 -4.60
CA ASP A 41 1.13 2.00 -5.28
C ASP A 41 -0.27 2.41 -5.74
N TYR A 42 -0.98 3.22 -4.95
CA TYR A 42 -2.31 3.72 -5.30
C TYR A 42 -2.31 4.55 -6.59
N PHE A 43 -1.39 5.50 -6.72
CA PHE A 43 -1.37 6.40 -7.88
C PHE A 43 -0.74 5.76 -9.13
N GLN A 44 0.02 4.68 -9.01
CA GLN A 44 0.55 3.92 -10.16
C GLN A 44 -0.48 2.99 -10.83
N GLY A 45 -1.76 3.06 -10.44
CA GLY A 45 -2.81 2.17 -10.94
C GLY A 45 -3.24 1.10 -9.93
N GLY A 46 -2.92 1.29 -8.65
CA GLY A 46 -3.22 0.35 -7.59
C GLY A 46 -4.71 0.16 -7.29
N GLU A 47 -5.64 0.90 -7.91
CA GLU A 47 -7.08 0.65 -7.78
C GLU A 47 -7.45 -0.79 -8.21
N THR A 48 -6.80 -1.31 -9.25
CA THR A 48 -7.01 -2.70 -9.69
C THR A 48 -6.42 -3.68 -8.69
N GLU A 49 -5.26 -3.38 -8.12
CA GLU A 49 -4.63 -4.21 -7.11
C GLU A 49 -5.42 -4.21 -5.80
N PHE A 50 -5.94 -3.06 -5.39
CA PHE A 50 -6.82 -2.87 -4.25
C PHE A 50 -8.09 -3.71 -4.41
N ASN A 51 -8.77 -3.62 -5.55
CA ASN A 51 -9.97 -4.41 -5.83
C ASN A 51 -9.69 -5.92 -5.76
N ASN A 52 -8.58 -6.38 -6.34
CA ASN A 52 -8.16 -7.77 -6.29
C ASN A 52 -7.80 -8.22 -4.86
N ALA A 53 -7.12 -7.38 -4.09
CA ALA A 53 -6.75 -7.67 -2.70
C ALA A 53 -7.98 -7.68 -1.80
N PHE A 54 -8.91 -6.75 -1.99
CA PHE A 54 -10.17 -6.65 -1.28
C PHE A 54 -11.03 -7.89 -1.52
N GLN A 55 -11.24 -8.29 -2.78
CA GLN A 55 -11.99 -9.50 -3.13
C GLN A 55 -11.38 -10.75 -2.47
N ARG A 56 -10.05 -10.89 -2.50
CA ARG A 56 -9.38 -12.03 -1.84
C ARG A 56 -9.54 -12.01 -0.32
N GLN A 57 -9.59 -10.84 0.31
CA GLN A 57 -9.73 -10.73 1.76
C GLN A 57 -11.17 -10.94 2.24
N ILE A 58 -12.15 -10.44 1.49
CA ILE A 58 -13.55 -10.69 1.84
C ILE A 58 -13.92 -12.16 1.61
N GLU A 59 -13.37 -12.81 0.58
CA GLU A 59 -13.61 -14.22 0.30
C GLU A 59 -12.86 -15.15 1.29
N LYS A 60 -11.55 -14.96 1.48
CA LYS A 60 -10.70 -15.91 2.20
C LYS A 60 -10.48 -15.54 3.66
N GLY A 61 -10.59 -14.27 4.02
CA GLY A 61 -10.26 -13.75 5.36
C GLY A 61 -9.28 -12.59 5.30
N ILE A 62 -9.38 -11.72 6.30
CA ILE A 62 -8.58 -10.49 6.44
C ILE A 62 -7.13 -10.85 6.76
N TYR A 63 -6.17 -10.19 6.12
CA TYR A 63 -4.76 -10.39 6.44
C TYR A 63 -4.41 -9.82 7.80
N ILE A 64 -3.62 -10.57 8.58
CA ILE A 64 -2.98 -10.02 9.77
C ILE A 64 -1.71 -9.29 9.33
N VAL A 65 -1.63 -8.01 9.68
CA VAL A 65 -0.55 -7.12 9.23
C VAL A 65 0.21 -6.55 10.41
N ARG A 66 1.50 -6.29 10.20
CA ARG A 66 2.37 -5.62 11.16
C ARG A 66 3.15 -4.51 10.45
N ARG A 67 3.22 -3.34 11.07
CA ARG A 67 4.10 -2.26 10.63
C ARG A 67 5.53 -2.58 11.04
N VAL A 68 6.45 -2.55 10.09
CA VAL A 68 7.87 -2.75 10.29
C VAL A 68 8.59 -1.48 9.83
N GLU A 69 9.47 -0.98 10.66
CA GLU A 69 10.40 0.10 10.31
C GLU A 69 11.65 -0.53 9.69
N GLU A 70 11.94 -0.15 8.46
CA GLU A 70 13.13 -0.61 7.75
C GLU A 70 14.02 0.59 7.45
N VAL A 71 15.23 0.54 8.02
CA VAL A 71 16.24 1.58 7.82
C VAL A 71 16.92 1.29 6.49
N VAL A 72 16.46 1.96 5.44
CA VAL A 72 17.05 1.82 4.11
C VAL A 72 18.28 2.73 4.05
N ARG A 73 19.46 2.11 4.01
CA ARG A 73 20.71 2.81 3.68
C ARG A 73 20.75 2.95 2.16
N LEU A 74 20.74 4.19 1.67
CA LEU A 74 20.95 4.44 0.25
C LEU A 74 22.42 4.12 -0.06
N GLU A 75 22.67 3.10 -0.89
CA GLU A 75 24.03 2.67 -1.26
C GLU A 75 24.73 3.65 -2.21
N GLU A 76 24.01 4.64 -2.75
CA GLU A 76 24.63 5.68 -3.56
C GLU A 76 24.94 6.90 -2.69
N PRO A 77 26.22 7.13 -2.33
CA PRO A 77 26.66 8.47 -2.00
C PRO A 77 26.48 9.28 -3.29
N ASN A 78 25.34 9.94 -3.42
CA ASN A 78 25.25 11.08 -4.30
C ASN A 78 26.32 12.04 -3.79
N LEU A 79 27.43 12.13 -4.52
CA LEU A 79 28.39 13.22 -4.45
C LEU A 79 27.65 14.50 -4.85
N GLY A 80 26.78 14.94 -3.95
CA GLY A 80 26.01 16.15 -4.06
C GLY A 80 26.99 17.29 -4.01
N ARG A 81 27.36 17.80 -5.20
CA ARG A 81 28.01 19.09 -5.36
C ARG A 81 27.00 20.18 -5.00
N ALA A 82 26.62 20.24 -3.73
CA ALA A 82 25.61 21.15 -3.21
C ALA A 82 26.10 22.60 -3.16
N ASN A 83 27.41 22.84 -3.28
CA ASN A 83 27.97 24.19 -3.34
C ASN A 83 29.03 24.28 -4.44
N ALA A 84 28.66 24.84 -5.59
CA ALA A 84 29.63 25.20 -6.64
C ALA A 84 30.65 26.27 -6.18
N ALA A 85 30.40 26.93 -5.05
CA ALA A 85 31.23 28.00 -4.51
C ALA A 85 32.39 27.52 -3.62
N LEU A 86 32.40 26.27 -3.13
CA LEU A 86 33.40 25.80 -2.14
C LEU A 86 34.57 25.00 -2.73
N GLY A 87 34.59 24.75 -4.05
CA GLY A 87 35.69 24.06 -4.72
C GLY A 87 35.98 22.67 -4.14
N THR A 88 37.24 22.41 -3.77
CA THR A 88 37.74 21.10 -3.32
C THR A 88 37.63 20.83 -1.81
N ASN A 89 37.17 21.80 -1.01
CA ASN A 89 37.04 21.67 0.46
C ASN A 89 35.60 21.30 0.90
N GLN A 90 34.87 20.58 0.07
CA GLN A 90 33.51 20.15 0.36
C GLN A 90 33.56 18.97 1.35
N GLN A 91 32.95 19.11 2.53
CA GLN A 91 32.77 18.00 3.47
C GLN A 91 31.88 16.91 2.87
N ASP A 92 32.22 15.66 3.18
CA ASP A 92 31.48 14.48 2.76
C ASP A 92 30.05 14.57 3.33
N TYR A 93 29.05 14.55 2.44
CA TYR A 93 27.65 14.67 2.84
C TYR A 93 27.25 13.32 3.43
N GLY A 94 27.25 13.23 4.76
CA GLY A 94 27.09 12.00 5.51
C GLY A 94 25.90 11.14 5.06
N ASP A 95 26.13 9.82 5.12
CA ASP A 95 25.20 8.74 4.78
C ASP A 95 23.74 9.12 5.04
N GLN A 96 22.98 9.31 3.96
CA GLN A 96 21.56 9.59 4.06
C GLN A 96 20.83 8.29 4.44
N VAL A 97 20.63 8.12 5.75
CA VAL A 97 19.80 7.05 6.28
C VAL A 97 18.33 7.45 6.12
N LYS A 98 17.61 6.76 5.22
CA LYS A 98 16.17 6.98 5.05
C LYS A 98 15.40 5.89 5.79
N THR A 99 14.70 6.28 6.85
CA THR A 99 13.74 5.38 7.52
C THR A 99 12.48 5.26 6.67
N ALA A 100 12.16 4.06 6.22
CA ALA A 100 10.94 3.75 5.50
C ALA A 100 10.04 2.83 6.34
N PHE A 101 8.74 3.12 6.37
CA PHE A 101 7.76 2.31 7.06
C PHE A 101 7.06 1.40 6.06
N TYR A 102 7.14 0.08 6.27
CA TYR A 102 6.46 -0.91 5.44
C TYR A 102 5.44 -1.67 6.27
N VAL A 103 4.28 -1.94 5.68
CA VAL A 103 3.28 -2.83 6.28
C VAL A 103 3.49 -4.22 5.69
N LYS A 104 3.97 -5.16 6.51
CA LYS A 104 4.24 -6.54 6.09
C LYS A 104 3.14 -7.47 6.60
N LYS A 105 2.73 -8.43 5.77
CA LYS A 105 1.81 -9.50 6.14
C LYS A 105 2.53 -10.46 7.08
N ILE A 106 1.88 -10.87 8.17
CA ILE A 106 2.43 -11.92 9.04
C ILE A 106 2.30 -13.25 8.31
N LEU A 107 3.42 -13.95 8.17
CA LEU A 107 3.46 -15.28 7.58
C LEU A 107 3.41 -16.32 8.69
N ASP A 108 2.71 -17.41 8.42
CA ASP A 108 2.65 -18.60 9.25
C ASP A 108 3.89 -19.48 9.04
N ASP A 109 4.04 -20.55 9.84
CA ASP A 109 5.17 -21.50 9.73
C ASP A 109 5.27 -22.16 8.33
N THR A 110 4.17 -22.16 7.59
CA THR A 110 4.05 -22.66 6.21
C THR A 110 4.39 -21.63 5.14
N GLY A 111 4.76 -20.40 5.52
CA GLY A 111 5.00 -19.27 4.62
C GLY A 111 3.73 -18.66 4.02
N GLN A 112 2.54 -19.12 4.42
CA GLN A 112 1.28 -18.52 3.99
C GLN A 112 0.91 -17.33 4.88
N PRO A 113 0.29 -16.26 4.34
CA PRO A 113 -0.12 -15.14 5.17
C PRO A 113 -1.22 -15.56 6.13
N GLN A 114 -1.04 -15.28 7.42
CA GLN A 114 -2.06 -15.52 8.44
C GLN A 114 -3.29 -14.66 8.18
N ARG A 115 -4.46 -15.25 8.39
CA ARG A 115 -5.75 -14.63 8.12
C ARG A 115 -6.68 -14.76 9.32
N ASN A 116 -7.47 -13.72 9.55
CA ASN A 116 -8.63 -13.81 10.42
C ASN A 116 -9.87 -14.18 9.60
N GLU A 117 -10.67 -15.11 10.11
CA GLU A 117 -11.89 -15.55 9.44
C GLU A 117 -12.98 -14.48 9.51
N GLN A 118 -13.72 -14.34 8.41
CA GLN A 118 -14.85 -13.43 8.34
C GLN A 118 -16.01 -13.97 9.17
N ARG A 119 -16.66 -13.08 9.93
CA ARG A 119 -17.77 -13.46 10.82
C ARG A 119 -18.94 -14.08 10.05
N PHE A 120 -19.22 -13.60 8.83
CA PHE A 120 -20.33 -14.08 8.02
C PHE A 120 -20.15 -15.52 7.47
N LYS A 121 -18.93 -16.08 7.47
CA LYS A 121 -18.71 -17.49 7.09
C LYS A 121 -19.39 -18.45 8.06
N LYS A 122 -19.54 -18.06 9.33
CA LYS A 122 -20.26 -18.85 10.35
C LYS A 122 -21.73 -19.06 10.01
N PHE A 123 -22.27 -18.27 9.08
CA PHE A 123 -23.67 -18.30 8.65
C PHE A 123 -23.85 -18.94 7.27
N GLY A 124 -22.79 -19.51 6.69
CA GLY A 124 -22.86 -20.11 5.35
C GLY A 124 -22.99 -19.11 4.21
N ILE A 125 -22.75 -17.82 4.47
CA ILE A 125 -22.79 -16.77 3.45
C ILE A 125 -21.44 -16.76 2.72
N SER A 126 -21.48 -16.98 1.41
CA SER A 126 -20.32 -16.88 0.53
C SER A 126 -20.39 -15.63 -0.34
N VAL A 127 -19.27 -14.95 -0.52
CA VAL A 127 -19.18 -13.77 -1.38
C VAL A 127 -18.69 -14.20 -2.77
N THR A 128 -19.49 -13.94 -3.79
CA THR A 128 -19.15 -14.26 -5.19
C THR A 128 -18.32 -13.15 -5.83
N LEU A 129 -18.72 -11.90 -5.65
CA LEU A 129 -18.07 -10.74 -6.24
C LEU A 129 -18.16 -9.56 -5.28
N ALA A 130 -17.06 -8.83 -5.14
CA ALA A 130 -17.02 -7.57 -4.43
C ALA A 130 -16.09 -6.61 -5.17
N ARG A 131 -16.56 -5.41 -5.46
CA ARG A 131 -15.80 -4.34 -6.14
C ARG A 131 -16.05 -3.04 -5.42
N VAL A 132 -15.00 -2.23 -5.28
CA VAL A 132 -15.08 -0.86 -4.80
C VAL A 132 -14.88 0.05 -6.01
N THR A 133 -15.85 0.92 -6.27
CA THR A 133 -15.92 1.75 -7.48
C THR A 133 -15.50 3.20 -7.27
N ASP A 134 -15.55 3.69 -6.02
CA ASP A 134 -15.21 5.07 -5.70
C ASP A 134 -14.41 5.12 -4.40
N VAL A 135 -13.08 5.05 -4.53
CA VAL A 135 -12.15 5.17 -3.41
C VAL A 135 -11.69 6.62 -3.36
N ASP A 136 -12.17 7.38 -2.38
CA ASP A 136 -11.69 8.75 -2.17
C ASP A 136 -10.61 8.78 -1.06
N PRO A 137 -9.33 9.03 -1.39
CA PRO A 137 -8.27 9.13 -0.39
C PRO A 137 -8.36 10.43 0.42
N ASN A 138 -7.92 10.37 1.68
CA ASN A 138 -7.85 11.53 2.57
C ASN A 138 -7.02 12.69 1.97
N THR A 139 -7.28 13.92 2.40
CA THR A 139 -6.57 15.13 1.97
C THR A 139 -5.06 15.04 2.23
N GLU A 140 -4.64 14.42 3.32
CA GLU A 140 -3.22 14.17 3.60
C GLU A 140 -2.57 13.21 2.58
N PHE A 141 -3.30 12.18 2.14
CA PHE A 141 -2.87 11.28 1.07
C PHE A 141 -2.74 12.00 -0.27
N LYS A 142 -3.68 12.90 -0.57
CA LYS A 142 -3.64 13.75 -1.77
C LYS A 142 -2.43 14.71 -1.73
N ASN A 143 -2.12 15.28 -0.57
CA ASN A 143 -0.98 16.20 -0.38
C ASN A 143 0.37 15.48 -0.50
N ALA A 144 0.49 14.27 0.06
CA ALA A 144 1.68 13.43 -0.10
C ALA A 144 1.96 13.13 -1.59
N CYS A 145 0.90 12.85 -2.37
CA CYS A 145 0.99 12.66 -3.81
C CYS A 145 1.40 13.94 -4.57
N ALA A 146 0.81 15.09 -4.22
CA ALA A 146 1.17 16.37 -4.83
C ALA A 146 2.65 16.72 -4.60
N CYS A 147 3.20 16.37 -3.43
CA CYS A 147 4.63 16.53 -3.15
C CYS A 147 5.50 15.56 -3.96
N ALA A 148 5.14 14.29 -4.05
CA ALA A 148 5.86 13.26 -4.80
C ALA A 148 5.92 13.56 -6.31
N ASN A 149 4.80 13.97 -6.91
CA ASN A 149 4.75 14.36 -8.33
C ASN A 149 5.58 15.63 -8.61
N ARG A 150 5.62 16.56 -7.65
CA ARG A 150 6.46 17.76 -7.77
C ARG A 150 7.94 17.41 -7.72
N GLN A 151 8.37 16.44 -6.91
CA GLN A 151 9.76 15.98 -6.86
C GLN A 151 10.23 15.30 -8.16
N ARG A 152 9.37 14.51 -8.81
CA ARG A 152 9.67 13.89 -10.11
C ARG A 152 9.93 14.92 -11.23
N GLN A 153 9.28 16.09 -11.21
CA GLN A 153 9.50 17.15 -12.20
C GLN A 153 10.81 17.92 -11.98
N ILE A 154 11.41 17.83 -10.78
CA ILE A 154 12.67 18.51 -10.44
C ILE A 154 13.87 17.57 -10.69
N ALA A 155 13.64 16.26 -10.88
CA ALA A 155 14.68 15.33 -11.31
C ALA A 155 14.98 15.57 -12.80
N PRO A 156 16.21 15.99 -13.17
CA PRO A 156 16.54 16.20 -14.57
C PRO A 156 16.45 14.87 -15.34
N LEU A 157 15.71 14.87 -16.44
CA LEU A 157 15.69 13.76 -17.40
C LEU A 157 17.14 13.42 -17.80
N PRO A 158 17.54 12.14 -17.86
CA PRO A 158 18.88 11.79 -18.32
C PRO A 158 19.04 12.25 -19.76
N THR A 159 19.91 13.24 -19.98
CA THR A 159 20.27 13.70 -21.30
C THR A 159 21.09 12.60 -21.96
N ASN A 160 20.48 11.89 -22.93
CA ASN A 160 21.20 10.99 -23.81
C ASN A 160 22.26 11.78 -24.59
N ASN A 161 23.51 11.69 -24.15
CA ASN A 161 24.66 12.21 -24.87
C ASN A 161 24.89 11.38 -26.14
N VAL A 162 24.25 11.80 -27.24
CA VAL A 162 24.60 11.36 -28.59
C VAL A 162 25.98 11.94 -28.92
N SER A 163 27.02 11.14 -28.69
CA SER A 163 28.40 11.40 -29.11
C SER A 163 28.43 11.64 -30.63
N LYS A 164 28.56 12.91 -31.05
CA LYS A 164 28.95 13.26 -32.42
C LYS A 164 30.38 12.77 -32.65
N ARG A 165 30.53 11.58 -33.25
CA ARG A 165 31.78 11.16 -33.87
C ARG A 165 32.09 12.13 -35.01
N LYS A 166 33.11 12.96 -34.83
CA LYS A 166 33.81 13.63 -35.94
C LYS A 166 34.51 12.54 -36.74
N ASN A 167 33.99 12.19 -37.91
CA ASN A 167 34.76 11.45 -38.89
C ASN A 167 35.65 12.45 -39.62
N ASN A 168 36.93 12.46 -39.26
CA ASN A 168 37.99 12.88 -40.18
C ASN A 168 38.15 11.79 -41.23
N VAL A 169 37.96 12.12 -42.49
CA VAL A 169 38.54 11.39 -43.63
C VAL A 169 39.15 12.44 -44.55
N CYS A 170 40.33 12.07 -45.04
CA CYS A 170 41.34 12.80 -45.80
C CYS A 170 40.85 13.70 -46.94
#